data_AF-A0A7W1H6N5-F1
#
_entry.id   AF-A0A7W1H6N5-F1
#
_cell.length_a   1.000
_cell.length_b   1.000
_cell.length_c   1.000
_cell.angle_alpha   90.00
_cell.angle_beta   90.00
_cell.angle_gamma   90.00
#
_symmetry.space_group_name_H-M   'P 1'
#
loop_
_entity.id
_entity.type
_entity.pdbx_description
1 polymer ?
#
loop_
_entity_poly.entity_id
_entity_poly.type
_entity_poly.pdbx_seq_one_letter_code
_entity_poly.pdbx_strand_id
1 'polypeptide(L)'
;MDEALKRIMAQTGRSLAGEAFKNAANSMQNFRVPTLEERMEFSSAAQTISSIAEEIRAWKEKTPQNYHLVVTLRTPDGRVMDVETLKAAAFQTFTAEGNIMGLPCMIAGHIATLALLCSYEETKGKSRAGFTVLLSELATEPPPTPEQTPGDTR
;
A
#
# COMPACT_ATOMS: atom_id res chain seq x y z
N MET A 1 -18.86 -50.70 -8.98
CA MET A 1 -18.68 -49.27 -9.27
C MET A 1 -18.47 -48.58 -7.93
N ASP A 2 -17.28 -48.03 -7.72
CA ASP A 2 -16.70 -47.76 -6.40
C ASP A 2 -17.31 -46.52 -5.71
N GLU A 3 -17.64 -46.65 -4.42
CA GLU A 3 -18.23 -45.60 -3.55
C GLU A 3 -17.34 -44.33 -3.52
N ALA A 4 -16.03 -44.51 -3.70
CA ALA A 4 -15.07 -43.41 -3.80
C ALA A 4 -15.34 -42.49 -5.00
N LEU A 5 -15.76 -43.05 -6.14
CA LEU A 5 -16.01 -42.27 -7.36
C LEU A 5 -17.29 -41.42 -7.23
N LYS A 6 -18.32 -41.93 -6.54
CA LYS A 6 -19.56 -41.17 -6.24
C LYS A 6 -19.30 -39.97 -5.33
N ARG A 7 -18.38 -40.09 -4.36
CA ARG A 7 -18.02 -38.98 -3.45
C ARG A 7 -17.25 -37.86 -4.15
N ILE A 8 -16.34 -38.22 -5.06
CA ILE A 8 -15.58 -37.22 -5.83
C ILE A 8 -16.51 -36.45 -6.79
N MET A 9 -17.46 -37.14 -7.43
CA MET A 9 -18.45 -36.50 -8.31
C MET A 9 -19.46 -35.62 -7.55
N ALA A 10 -19.76 -35.94 -6.28
CA ALA A 10 -20.59 -35.08 -5.43
C ALA A 10 -19.87 -33.78 -4.99
N GLN A 11 -18.54 -33.80 -4.87
CA GLN A 11 -17.75 -32.61 -4.52
C GLN A 11 -17.45 -31.69 -5.71
N THR A 12 -17.45 -32.20 -6.94
CA THR A 12 -17.12 -31.41 -8.15
C THR A 12 -18.26 -30.51 -8.66
N GLY A 13 -19.46 -30.62 -8.09
CA GLY A 13 -20.62 -29.77 -8.43
C GLY A 13 -20.67 -28.41 -7.72
N ARG A 14 -19.80 -28.15 -6.73
CA ARG A 14 -19.71 -26.84 -6.07
C ARG A 14 -18.58 -26.04 -6.69
N SER A 15 -18.92 -25.22 -7.67
CA SER A 15 -18.00 -24.26 -8.26
C SER A 15 -17.44 -23.33 -7.18
N LEU A 16 -16.17 -23.55 -6.78
CA LEU A 16 -15.37 -22.64 -5.94
C LEU A 16 -15.36 -21.21 -6.52
N ALA A 17 -15.44 -21.08 -7.85
CA ALA A 17 -15.54 -19.79 -8.51
C ALA A 17 -16.88 -19.10 -8.24
N GLY A 18 -18.00 -19.83 -8.15
CA GLY A 18 -19.33 -19.27 -7.85
C GLY A 18 -19.45 -18.75 -6.41
N GLU A 19 -18.83 -19.43 -5.45
CA GLU A 19 -18.79 -18.97 -4.05
C GLU A 19 -17.82 -17.78 -3.88
N ALA A 20 -16.67 -17.80 -4.56
CA ALA A 20 -15.74 -16.67 -4.59
C ALA A 20 -16.39 -15.41 -5.21
N PHE A 21 -17.15 -15.57 -6.30
CA PHE A 21 -17.89 -14.46 -6.91
C PHE A 21 -19.03 -13.94 -6.01
N LYS A 22 -19.76 -14.81 -5.31
CA LYS A 22 -20.79 -14.38 -4.34
C LYS A 22 -20.19 -13.64 -3.14
N ASN A 23 -19.04 -14.12 -2.64
CA ASN A 23 -18.33 -13.44 -1.55
C ASN A 23 -17.74 -12.10 -1.99
N ALA A 24 -17.19 -12.02 -3.21
CA ALA A 24 -16.73 -10.76 -3.80
C ALA A 24 -17.90 -9.78 -4.04
N ALA A 25 -19.04 -10.26 -4.53
CA ALA A 25 -20.25 -9.46 -4.71
C ALA A 25 -20.81 -8.92 -3.39
N ASN A 26 -20.79 -9.73 -2.32
CA ASN A 26 -21.14 -9.29 -0.97
C ASN A 26 -20.14 -8.27 -0.40
N SER A 27 -18.85 -8.36 -0.75
CA SER A 27 -17.85 -7.37 -0.35
C SER A 27 -18.02 -6.02 -1.06
N MET A 28 -18.54 -6.02 -2.30
CA MET A 28 -18.84 -4.79 -3.06
C MET A 28 -20.13 -4.10 -2.62
N GLN A 29 -21.04 -4.80 -1.91
CA GLN A 29 -22.26 -4.21 -1.35
C GLN A 29 -22.00 -3.34 -0.11
N ASN A 30 -20.82 -3.44 0.49
CA ASN A 30 -20.42 -2.64 1.67
C ASN A 30 -19.45 -1.51 1.29
N PHE A 31 -19.65 -0.87 0.14
CA PHE A 31 -18.95 0.38 -0.17
C PHE A 31 -19.50 1.49 0.75
N ARG A 32 -18.90 1.59 1.94
CA ARG A 32 -19.17 2.69 2.86
C ARG A 32 -18.33 3.89 2.45
N VAL A 33 -19.00 4.98 2.12
CA VAL A 33 -18.35 6.27 1.92
C VAL A 33 -17.60 6.63 3.22
N PRO A 34 -16.28 6.88 3.17
CA PRO A 34 -15.52 7.26 4.35
C PRO A 34 -16.10 8.51 5.00
N THR A 35 -16.25 8.46 6.33
CA THR A 35 -16.65 9.59 7.18
C THR A 35 -15.61 10.72 7.10
N LEU A 36 -15.99 11.92 7.54
CA LEU A 36 -15.09 13.08 7.50
C LEU A 36 -13.82 12.86 8.34
N GLU A 37 -13.97 12.26 9.53
CA GLU A 37 -12.86 11.89 10.41
C GLU A 37 -11.92 10.89 9.72
N GLU A 38 -12.51 9.85 9.12
CA GLU A 38 -11.77 8.87 8.32
C GLU A 38 -10.97 9.55 7.19
N ARG A 39 -11.56 10.49 6.46
CA ARG A 39 -10.88 11.28 5.39
C ARG A 39 -9.74 12.16 5.91
N MET A 40 -9.92 12.79 7.07
CA MET A 40 -8.86 13.58 7.70
C MET A 40 -7.69 12.71 8.11
N GLU A 41 -7.97 11.53 8.67
CA GLU A 41 -6.94 10.55 9.02
C GLU A 41 -6.17 10.04 7.79
N PHE A 42 -6.86 9.74 6.68
CA PHE A 42 -6.21 9.42 5.41
C PHE A 42 -5.27 10.53 4.94
N SER A 43 -5.75 11.78 4.98
CA SER A 43 -4.93 12.93 4.60
C SER A 43 -3.70 13.05 5.50
N SER A 44 -3.83 12.75 6.80
CA SER A 44 -2.70 12.80 7.74
C SER A 44 -1.63 11.73 7.43
N ALA A 45 -2.03 10.51 7.05
CA ALA A 45 -1.10 9.43 6.74
C ALA A 45 -0.35 9.69 5.41
N ALA A 46 -1.08 10.14 4.39
CA ALA A 46 -0.48 10.56 3.13
C ALA A 46 0.50 11.73 3.34
N GLN A 47 0.10 12.73 4.14
CA GLN A 47 0.95 13.88 4.46
C GLN A 47 2.21 13.47 5.24
N THR A 48 2.10 12.53 6.17
CA THR A 48 3.25 11.98 6.90
C THR A 48 4.24 11.31 5.96
N ILE A 49 3.77 10.46 5.03
CA ILE A 49 4.64 9.81 4.05
C ILE A 49 5.25 10.82 3.08
N SER A 50 4.50 11.85 2.68
CA SER A 50 5.03 12.97 1.88
C SER A 50 6.16 13.70 2.59
N SER A 51 6.00 14.06 3.87
CA SER A 51 7.05 14.74 4.63
C SER A 51 8.30 13.88 4.78
N ILE A 52 8.15 12.57 5.05
CA ILE A 52 9.27 11.62 5.08
C ILE A 52 9.98 11.59 3.71
N ALA A 53 9.23 11.57 2.61
CA ALA A 53 9.80 11.57 1.27
C ALA A 53 10.63 12.82 0.97
N GLU A 54 10.14 13.98 1.40
CA GLU A 54 10.84 15.26 1.24
C GLU A 54 12.15 15.28 2.03
N GLU A 55 12.14 14.81 3.28
CA GLU A 55 13.36 14.70 4.09
C GLU A 55 14.38 13.74 3.48
N ILE A 56 13.94 12.56 3.02
CA ILE A 56 14.82 11.59 2.37
C ILE A 56 15.39 12.15 1.07
N ARG A 57 14.59 12.90 0.29
CA ARG A 57 15.07 13.59 -0.91
C ARG A 57 16.15 14.63 -0.57
N ALA A 58 15.93 15.42 0.47
CA ALA A 58 16.91 16.40 0.94
C ALA A 58 18.21 15.73 1.43
N TRP A 59 18.13 14.56 2.07
CA TRP A 59 19.30 13.76 2.44
C TRP A 59 20.03 13.20 1.22
N LYS A 60 19.28 12.75 0.21
CA LYS A 60 19.83 12.25 -1.05
C LYS A 60 20.62 13.33 -1.77
N GLU A 61 20.09 14.55 -1.84
CA GLU A 61 20.76 15.71 -2.44
C GLU A 61 22.06 16.10 -1.72
N LYS A 62 22.12 15.87 -0.40
CA LYS A 62 23.31 16.13 0.42
C LYS A 62 24.31 14.96 0.46
N THR A 63 24.04 13.87 -0.26
CA THR A 63 24.89 12.67 -0.22
C THR A 63 26.26 12.96 -0.83
N PRO A 64 27.37 12.68 -0.13
CA PRO A 64 28.71 12.80 -0.70
C PRO A 64 28.93 11.85 -1.90
N GLN A 65 29.74 12.25 -2.89
CA GLN A 65 29.96 11.46 -4.13
C GLN A 65 30.40 10.01 -3.93
N ASN A 66 31.09 9.71 -2.82
CA ASN A 66 31.61 8.37 -2.51
C ASN A 66 30.64 7.51 -1.69
N TYR A 67 29.44 8.02 -1.44
CA TYR A 67 28.43 7.38 -0.62
C TYR A 67 27.11 7.29 -1.37
N HIS A 68 26.26 6.37 -0.93
CA HIS A 68 24.86 6.29 -1.34
C HIS A 68 23.97 6.29 -0.11
N LEU A 69 22.78 6.90 -0.25
CA LEU A 69 21.76 6.87 0.79
C LEU A 69 21.08 5.50 0.79
N VAL A 70 21.10 4.85 1.93
CA VAL A 70 20.42 3.59 2.21
C VAL A 70 19.29 3.86 3.18
N VAL A 71 18.08 3.44 2.79
CA VAL A 71 16.90 3.49 3.65
C VAL A 71 16.55 2.06 4.03
N THR A 72 16.50 1.79 5.33
CA THR A 72 16.16 0.45 5.84
C THR A 72 14.93 0.50 6.74
N LEU A 73 14.18 -0.59 6.75
CA LEU A 73 13.04 -0.82 7.63
C LEU A 73 13.27 -2.06 8.47
N ARG A 74 12.97 -1.99 9.76
CA ARG A 74 12.98 -3.18 10.63
C ARG A 74 11.58 -3.79 10.68
N THR A 75 11.49 -5.05 10.30
CA THR A 75 10.24 -5.80 10.32
C THR A 75 9.87 -6.23 11.76
N PRO A 76 8.60 -6.56 12.04
CA PRO A 76 8.20 -7.03 13.37
C PRO A 76 8.92 -8.31 13.84
N ASP A 77 9.32 -9.18 12.92
CA ASP A 77 10.13 -10.38 13.20
C ASP A 77 11.63 -10.08 13.33
N GLY A 78 12.02 -8.81 13.31
CA GLY A 78 13.38 -8.34 13.59
C GLY A 78 14.33 -8.35 12.40
N ARG A 79 13.85 -8.67 11.19
CA ARG A 79 14.65 -8.60 9.96
C ARG A 79 14.80 -7.16 9.50
N VAL A 80 15.82 -6.93 8.67
CA VAL A 80 16.08 -5.63 8.04
C VAL A 80 15.76 -5.75 6.56
N MET A 81 14.93 -4.84 6.07
CA MET A 81 14.61 -4.68 4.67
C MET A 81 15.35 -3.46 4.13
N ASP A 82 16.07 -3.63 3.03
CA ASP A 82 16.56 -2.52 2.21
C ASP A 82 15.37 -1.98 1.41
N VAL A 83 14.90 -0.78 1.77
CA VAL A 83 13.69 -0.19 1.19
C VAL A 83 14.06 0.48 -0.13
N GLU A 84 13.37 0.10 -1.19
CA GLU A 84 13.48 0.73 -2.50
C GLU A 84 12.29 1.64 -2.76
N THR A 85 11.09 1.25 -2.35
CA THR A 85 9.90 2.07 -2.50
C THR A 85 9.07 2.12 -1.24
N LEU A 86 8.60 3.31 -0.86
CA LEU A 86 7.61 3.51 0.20
C LEU A 86 6.35 4.15 -0.40
N LYS A 87 5.16 3.70 -0.01
CA LYS A 87 3.89 4.24 -0.50
C LYS A 87 2.89 4.39 0.62
N ALA A 88 2.14 5.48 0.58
CA ALA A 88 0.89 5.57 1.33
C ALA A 88 -0.11 4.60 0.70
N ALA A 89 -0.68 3.74 1.53
CA ALA A 89 -1.74 2.82 1.14
C ALA A 89 -3.08 3.28 1.77
N ALA A 90 -4.06 2.39 1.87
CA ALA A 90 -5.37 2.68 2.47
C ALA A 90 -5.27 3.08 3.97
N PHE A 91 -6.38 3.08 4.70
CA PHE A 91 -6.58 3.71 6.02
C PHE A 91 -5.39 3.60 6.98
N GLN A 92 -4.60 4.69 7.13
CA GLN A 92 -3.39 4.75 7.97
C GLN A 92 -2.38 3.61 7.73
N THR A 93 -2.32 3.07 6.53
CA THR A 93 -1.38 2.01 6.16
C THR A 93 -0.31 2.51 5.19
N PHE A 94 0.82 1.82 5.19
CA PHE A 94 1.86 1.99 4.19
C PHE A 94 2.16 0.65 3.53
N THR A 95 2.67 0.71 2.31
CA THR A 95 3.40 -0.41 1.71
C THR A 95 4.85 -0.02 1.48
N ALA A 96 5.76 -0.94 1.75
CA ALA A 96 7.18 -0.79 1.50
C ALA A 96 7.66 -1.98 0.66
N GLU A 97 8.28 -1.68 -0.48
CA GLU A 97 8.86 -2.64 -1.41
C GLU A 97 10.39 -2.55 -1.32
N GLY A 98 11.07 -3.69 -1.41
CA GLY A 98 12.52 -3.73 -1.30
C GLY A 98 13.04 -5.15 -1.19
N ASN A 99 14.18 -5.32 -0.53
CA ASN A 99 14.84 -6.62 -0.41
C ASN A 99 15.13 -6.99 1.05
N ILE A 100 14.82 -8.22 1.44
CA ILE A 100 15.29 -8.84 2.69
C ILE A 100 16.27 -9.94 2.33
N MET A 101 17.53 -9.82 2.77
CA MET A 101 18.59 -10.78 2.44
C MET A 101 18.72 -11.03 0.92
N GLY A 102 18.49 -10.00 0.11
CA GLY A 102 18.54 -10.08 -1.36
C GLY A 102 17.30 -10.71 -2.03
N LEU A 103 16.27 -11.07 -1.26
CA LEU A 103 15.00 -11.53 -1.80
C LEU A 103 14.03 -10.35 -1.92
N PRO A 104 13.43 -10.11 -3.09
CA PRO A 104 12.45 -9.04 -3.27
C PRO A 104 11.20 -9.36 -2.46
N CYS A 105 10.72 -8.38 -1.71
CA CYS A 105 9.54 -8.52 -0.86
C CYS A 105 8.78 -7.20 -0.74
N MET A 106 7.53 -7.32 -0.32
CA MET A 106 6.66 -6.20 0.02
C MET A 106 6.13 -6.40 1.43
N ILE A 107 6.14 -5.33 2.21
CA ILE A 107 5.56 -5.28 3.56
C ILE A 107 4.44 -4.25 3.56
N ALA A 108 3.33 -4.61 4.18
CA ALA A 108 2.26 -3.68 4.51
C ALA A 108 2.17 -3.56 6.04
N GLY A 109 1.93 -2.35 6.54
CA GLY A 109 1.83 -2.10 7.96
C GLY A 109 1.06 -0.84 8.28
N HIS A 110 0.80 -0.62 9.56
CA HIS A 110 0.19 0.62 10.04
C HIS A 110 1.25 1.72 10.12
N ILE A 111 0.92 2.95 9.70
CA ILE A 111 1.87 4.06 9.63
C ILE A 111 2.49 4.40 10.99
N ALA A 112 1.72 4.24 12.08
CA ALA A 112 2.21 4.43 13.45
C ALA A 112 3.34 3.44 13.85
N THR A 113 3.53 2.35 13.10
CA THR A 113 4.59 1.36 13.32
C THR A 113 5.76 1.52 12.35
N LEU A 114 5.69 2.49 11.44
CA LEU A 114 6.74 2.74 10.46
C LEU A 114 7.99 3.28 11.17
N ALA A 115 9.06 2.49 11.15
CA ALA A 115 10.38 2.88 11.63
C ALA A 115 11.39 2.71 10.50
N LEU A 116 11.91 3.84 10.00
CA LEU A 116 12.92 3.89 8.96
C LEU A 116 14.27 4.33 9.54
N LEU A 117 15.34 3.74 9.05
CA LEU A 117 16.71 4.19 9.28
C LEU A 117 17.32 4.64 7.95
N CYS A 118 17.68 5.92 7.88
CA CYS A 118 18.39 6.53 6.76
C CYS A 118 19.88 6.64 7.11
N SER A 119 20.75 6.10 6.26
CA SER A 119 22.20 6.11 6.49
C SER A 119 22.98 6.25 5.18
N TYR A 120 24.23 6.69 5.27
CA TYR A 120 25.14 6.74 4.13
C TYR A 120 26.06 5.53 4.15
N GLU A 121 26.14 4.81 3.03
CA GLU A 121 27.05 3.67 2.86
C GLU A 121 28.05 3.96 1.74
N GLU A 122 29.31 3.56 1.91
CA GLU A 122 30.35 3.77 0.89
C GLU A 122 29.98 3.02 -0.40
N THR A 123 30.22 3.66 -1.54
CA THR A 123 30.00 3.10 -2.87
C THR A 123 31.10 2.09 -3.22
N LYS A 124 31.31 1.06 -2.39
CA LYS A 124 32.21 -0.05 -2.69
C LYS A 124 31.44 -1.16 -3.41
N GLY A 125 31.33 -1.02 -4.73
CA GLY A 125 31.11 -2.16 -5.64
C GLY A 125 29.72 -2.78 -5.74
N LYS A 126 28.66 -2.23 -5.12
CA LYS A 126 27.28 -2.66 -5.38
C LYS A 126 26.38 -1.46 -5.68
N SER A 127 25.91 -1.37 -6.92
CA SER A 127 24.77 -0.53 -7.28
C SER A 127 23.54 -1.12 -6.58
N ARG A 128 23.09 -0.52 -5.48
CA ARG A 128 21.81 -0.83 -4.86
C ARG A 128 20.78 0.19 -5.33
N ALA A 129 19.59 -0.32 -5.67
CA ALA A 129 18.51 0.44 -6.27
C ALA A 129 18.14 1.64 -5.40
N GLY A 130 17.93 2.79 -6.06
CA GLY A 130 17.60 4.04 -5.37
C GLY A 130 16.24 3.99 -4.69
N PHE A 131 16.12 4.72 -3.59
CA PHE A 131 14.86 4.91 -2.88
C PHE A 131 13.90 5.83 -3.65
N THR A 132 12.62 5.44 -3.72
CA THR A 132 11.51 6.15 -4.37
C THR A 132 10.31 6.21 -3.42
N VAL A 133 9.55 7.30 -3.40
CA VAL A 133 8.26 7.35 -2.69
C VAL A 133 7.15 7.58 -3.70
N LEU A 134 6.11 6.74 -3.67
CA LEU A 134 4.91 6.96 -4.48
C LEU A 134 3.75 7.36 -3.57
N LEU A 135 3.18 8.52 -3.84
CA LEU A 135 1.92 8.94 -3.24
C LEU A 135 0.81 8.39 -4.12
N SER A 136 -0.05 7.54 -3.55
CA SER A 136 -1.27 7.14 -4.24
C SER A 136 -2.27 8.28 -4.09
N GLU A 137 -2.57 8.99 -5.18
CA GLU A 137 -3.70 9.90 -5.24
C GLU A 137 -4.97 9.06 -5.12
N LEU A 138 -5.59 9.03 -3.94
CA LEU A 138 -6.97 8.59 -3.82
C LEU A 138 -7.81 9.58 -4.60
N ALA A 139 -8.27 9.16 -5.78
CA ALA A 139 -9.16 9.92 -6.64
C ALA A 139 -10.36 10.44 -5.83
N THR A 140 -10.29 11.69 -5.41
CA THR A 140 -11.45 12.46 -5.03
C THR A 140 -12.16 12.83 -6.31
N GLU A 141 -13.12 12.02 -6.74
CA GLU A 141 -14.12 12.52 -7.68
C GLU A 141 -14.74 13.79 -7.07
N PRO A 142 -14.87 14.87 -7.86
CA PRO A 142 -15.53 16.08 -7.40
C PRO A 142 -16.96 15.73 -6.95
N PRO A 143 -17.46 16.35 -5.87
CA PRO A 143 -18.82 16.10 -5.40
C PRO A 143 -19.81 16.36 -6.56
N PRO A 144 -20.86 15.53 -6.71
CA PRO A 144 -21.85 15.75 -7.76
C PRO A 144 -22.45 17.15 -7.58
N THR A 145 -22.36 17.96 -8.63
CA THR A 145 -23.02 19.27 -8.72
C THR A 145 -24.50 19.09 -8.39
N PRO A 146 -25.10 19.90 -7.50
CA PRO A 146 -26.50 19.78 -7.19
C PRO A 146 -27.33 19.91 -8.47
N GLU A 147 -28.05 18.84 -8.82
CA GLU A 147 -29.07 18.84 -9.88
C GLU A 147 -30.04 19.98 -9.61
N GLN A 148 -30.10 20.94 -10.54
CA GLN A 148 -31.16 21.94 -10.58
C GLN A 148 -32.49 21.20 -10.76
N THR A 149 -33.35 21.27 -9.75
CA THR A 149 -34.72 20.79 -9.84
C THR A 149 -35.47 21.60 -10.90
N PRO A 150 -36.03 21.00 -11.97
CA PRO A 150 -36.87 21.72 -12.89
C PRO A 150 -38.29 21.76 -12.29
N GLY A 151 -38.72 22.93 -11.84
CA GLY A 151 -40.10 23.09 -11.39
C GLY A 151 -40.35 24.38 -10.64
N ASP A 152 -40.67 25.44 -11.39
CA ASP A 152 -41.91 26.17 -11.12
C ASP A 152 -42.24 27.08 -12.30
N THR A 153 -43.10 26.57 -13.18
CA THR A 153 -43.88 27.39 -14.10
C THR A 153 -45.17 27.75 -13.37
N ARG A 154 -45.35 29.03 -13.04
CA ARG A 154 -46.66 29.64 -12.80
C ARG A 154 -46.72 30.99 -13.49
#